data_AF-A0A7C8BSK7-F1
#
_entry.id   AF-A0A7C8BSK7-F1
#
_cell.length_a   1.000
_cell.length_b   1.000
_cell.length_c   1.000
_cell.angle_alpha   90.00
_cell.angle_beta   90.00
_cell.angle_gamma   90.00
#
_symmetry.space_group_name_H-M   'P 1'
#
loop_
_entity.id
_entity.type
_entity.pdbx_description
1 polymer ?
#
loop_
_entity_poly.entity_id
_entity_poly.type
_entity_poly.pdbx_seq_one_letter_code
_entity_poly.pdbx_strand_id
1 'polypeptide(L)'
;MIIALPKVCAERFLRAALLRRRATGQEYGPFASTLVDSLVSACLRSGKQTVVGRGRTAKCGKVESVTTQPTYRDGPGMRFWGARDLVWLARFLSVRFQDRRASMQGVNVKSEIGNLKKVILHRPGDELLNLTPNTLEELLFDDIPFLPVAQEEHDAFAKILREEGVEVVYLEDLMAEVLDAKPELRRQFLDQWIYEAGIRTEMYHDIITDYIESNYADTKAMVMKTMAGINLQELPQRDTHLLVDMVSDRCKLVCAPMPNLYFTRDPFAMIGNGVSINRMYSQTRNRETIYGDYIFKNHPDFVGTPEYYSRNDTFHIEGGDILNINEHVLAIGISQRTEPDAIDHIAHNIFNDETSPIDTILAFNIPVSRAFMHLDTVFTQIDRDKFTIHPGIMGPLTVFEITPDGKGGTKIRERNEDLESVLSEYVGEKVTLIPCGGGDRIAAEREQWNDGSNTLCVRPGTVVVYQRNNVTNDVLYKNGINCLVMPSAELSRGRGGPRCMSMPAWREAL
;
A
#
# COMPACT_ATOMS: atom_id res chain seq x y z
N MET A 1 29.55 -37.59 -2.93
CA MET A 1 28.25 -38.20 -2.59
C MET A 1 27.19 -37.54 -3.46
N ILE A 2 26.64 -38.24 -4.46
CA ILE A 2 25.61 -37.71 -5.36
C ILE A 2 24.28 -37.85 -4.61
N ILE A 3 23.70 -36.72 -4.17
CA ILE A 3 22.33 -36.70 -3.64
C ILE A 3 21.42 -36.39 -4.82
N ALA A 4 20.68 -37.39 -5.29
CA ALA A 4 19.72 -37.24 -6.38
C ALA A 4 18.36 -36.82 -5.80
N LEU A 5 17.90 -35.61 -6.12
CA LEU A 5 16.54 -35.13 -5.83
C LEU A 5 15.89 -34.65 -7.15
N PRO A 6 14.64 -35.04 -7.44
CA PRO A 6 13.92 -34.55 -8.63
C PRO A 6 13.80 -33.01 -8.61
N LYS A 7 13.95 -32.38 -9.78
CA LYS A 7 13.99 -30.92 -9.99
C LYS A 7 12.85 -30.17 -9.29
N VAL A 8 11.64 -30.74 -9.30
CA VAL A 8 10.42 -30.18 -8.69
C VAL A 8 10.46 -30.21 -7.15
N CYS A 9 11.12 -31.20 -6.56
CA CYS A 9 11.28 -31.30 -5.10
C CYS A 9 12.30 -30.28 -4.57
N ALA A 10 13.40 -30.04 -5.30
CA ALA A 10 14.43 -29.08 -4.89
C ALA A 10 13.91 -27.63 -4.86
N GLU A 11 13.11 -27.23 -5.86
CA GLU A 11 12.48 -25.90 -5.89
C GLU A 11 11.49 -25.69 -4.74
N ARG A 12 10.65 -26.69 -4.43
CA ARG A 12 9.72 -26.63 -3.30
C ARG A 12 10.45 -26.58 -1.95
N PHE A 13 11.55 -27.31 -1.80
CA PHE A 13 12.32 -27.34 -0.55
C PHE A 13 13.09 -26.02 -0.32
N LEU A 14 13.68 -25.43 -1.36
CA LEU A 14 14.34 -24.12 -1.25
C LEU A 14 13.33 -23.02 -0.93
N ARG A 15 12.13 -23.04 -1.56
CA ARG A 15 11.05 -22.10 -1.20
C ARG A 15 10.63 -22.25 0.26
N ALA A 16 10.44 -23.48 0.75
CA ALA A 16 10.07 -23.73 2.13
C ALA A 16 11.15 -23.30 3.14
N ALA A 17 12.44 -23.48 2.80
CA ALA A 17 13.57 -23.07 3.65
C ALA A 17 13.75 -21.54 3.70
N LEU A 18 13.53 -20.84 2.58
CA LEU A 18 13.53 -19.38 2.52
C LEU A 18 12.35 -18.78 3.31
N LEU A 19 11.17 -19.41 3.24
CA LEU A 19 9.99 -19.01 4.03
C LEU A 19 10.19 -19.24 5.53
N ARG A 20 10.83 -20.35 5.95
CA ARG A 20 11.13 -20.62 7.37
C ARG A 20 12.14 -19.65 7.99
N ARG A 21 13.13 -19.16 7.23
CA ARG A 21 14.11 -18.17 7.73
C ARG A 21 13.53 -16.77 7.91
N ARG A 22 12.45 -16.45 7.19
CA ARG A 22 11.67 -15.22 7.38
C ARG A 22 10.93 -15.19 8.72
N ALA A 23 10.65 -16.36 9.30
CA ALA A 23 9.95 -16.48 10.59
C ALA A 23 10.88 -16.40 11.82
N THR A 24 12.20 -16.38 11.66
CA THR A 24 13.16 -16.54 12.78
C THR A 24 14.14 -15.37 12.97
N GLY A 25 14.02 -14.27 12.21
CA GLY A 25 14.68 -12.98 12.53
C GLY A 25 16.20 -12.97 12.74
N GLN A 26 17.00 -13.68 11.95
CA GLN A 26 18.47 -13.58 12.03
C GLN A 26 19.06 -12.69 10.93
N GLU A 27 19.91 -11.73 11.34
CA GLU A 27 20.54 -10.68 10.53
C GLU A 27 21.51 -11.17 9.43
N TYR A 28 21.71 -10.30 8.43
CA TYR A 28 22.55 -10.50 7.25
C TYR A 28 24.04 -10.18 7.52
N GLY A 29 24.89 -11.20 7.48
CA GLY A 29 26.37 -11.09 7.32
C GLY A 29 26.85 -11.75 6.01
N PRO A 30 28.16 -11.74 5.67
CA PRO A 30 28.61 -12.09 4.33
C PRO A 30 28.43 -13.59 4.00
N PHE A 31 27.54 -13.86 3.02
CA PHE A 31 26.97 -15.17 2.69
C PHE A 31 27.60 -15.77 1.42
N ALA A 32 28.31 -16.91 1.53
CA ALA A 32 28.34 -17.93 0.47
C ALA A 32 28.92 -19.29 0.89
N SER A 33 29.94 -19.34 1.76
CA SER A 33 30.61 -20.60 2.14
C SER A 33 29.92 -21.29 3.32
N THR A 34 29.53 -20.55 4.35
CA THR A 34 29.01 -21.06 5.62
C THR A 34 27.60 -21.69 5.54
N LEU A 35 26.76 -21.27 4.60
CA LEU A 35 25.43 -21.85 4.39
C LEU A 35 25.52 -23.24 3.75
N VAL A 36 26.45 -23.41 2.80
CA VAL A 36 26.72 -24.70 2.13
C VAL A 36 27.32 -25.68 3.15
N ASP A 37 28.26 -25.24 3.99
CA ASP A 37 28.88 -26.08 5.02
C ASP A 37 27.90 -26.47 6.14
N SER A 38 26.98 -25.58 6.50
CA SER A 38 25.93 -25.85 7.50
C SER A 38 24.84 -26.80 6.97
N LEU A 39 24.47 -26.68 5.68
CA LEU A 39 23.52 -27.58 5.01
C LEU A 39 24.13 -28.97 4.73
N VAL A 40 25.40 -29.02 4.32
CA VAL A 40 26.15 -30.27 4.16
C VAL A 40 26.32 -30.95 5.53
N SER A 41 26.63 -30.18 6.60
CA SER A 41 26.71 -30.73 7.96
C SER A 41 25.36 -31.15 8.55
N ALA A 42 24.25 -30.52 8.16
CA ALA A 42 22.90 -30.94 8.57
C ALA A 42 22.46 -32.22 7.87
N CYS A 43 22.79 -32.37 6.58
CA CYS A 43 22.58 -33.62 5.82
C CYS A 43 23.51 -34.76 6.26
N LEU A 44 24.72 -34.46 6.74
CA LEU A 44 25.63 -35.44 7.33
C LEU A 44 25.19 -35.86 8.76
N ARG A 45 24.60 -34.94 9.54
CA ARG A 45 24.09 -35.21 10.90
C ARG A 45 22.74 -35.94 10.94
N SER A 46 21.95 -35.90 9.85
CA SER A 46 20.70 -36.66 9.73
C SER A 46 20.91 -38.13 9.35
N GLY A 47 22.16 -38.59 9.21
CA GLY A 47 22.56 -40.00 9.14
C GLY A 47 22.31 -40.79 10.44
N LYS A 48 21.22 -40.50 11.16
CA LYS A 48 20.72 -41.36 12.23
C LYS A 48 20.05 -42.56 11.61
N GLN A 49 20.83 -43.64 11.58
CA GLN A 49 20.43 -44.97 12.02
C GLN A 49 18.98 -45.05 12.51
N THR A 50 18.09 -45.59 11.68
CA THR A 50 16.98 -46.38 12.20
C THR A 50 17.53 -47.77 12.45
N VAL A 51 17.98 -47.99 13.68
CA VAL A 51 18.12 -49.34 14.23
C VAL A 51 16.70 -49.89 14.39
N VAL A 52 16.27 -50.74 13.46
CA VAL A 52 15.31 -51.80 13.79
C VAL A 52 16.17 -52.95 14.33
N GLY A 53 16.18 -53.09 15.64
CA GLY A 53 16.94 -54.13 16.34
C GLY A 53 16.29 -55.50 16.22
N ARG A 54 17.18 -56.51 16.06
CA ARG A 54 17.04 -57.96 16.30
C ARG A 54 16.16 -58.73 15.30
N GLY A 55 16.64 -59.71 14.54
CA GLY A 55 17.84 -60.53 14.69
C GLY A 55 17.59 -61.74 15.61
N ARG A 56 17.40 -62.92 14.99
CA ARG A 56 18.09 -64.14 15.40
C ARG A 56 19.22 -64.36 14.41
N THR A 57 20.45 -64.36 14.90
CA THR A 57 21.64 -64.86 14.20
C THR A 57 21.84 -66.33 14.53
N ALA A 58 22.20 -67.14 13.53
CA ALA A 58 23.43 -67.95 13.52
C ALA A 58 23.53 -68.80 12.25
N LYS A 59 24.48 -68.47 11.34
CA LYS A 59 25.72 -69.23 11.09
C LYS A 59 26.40 -68.81 9.76
N CYS A 60 27.64 -68.34 9.92
CA CYS A 60 28.88 -68.65 9.19
C CYS A 60 28.86 -68.97 7.69
N GLY A 61 29.64 -68.22 6.92
CA GLY A 61 30.14 -68.59 5.59
C GLY A 61 31.08 -67.51 5.04
N LYS A 62 32.33 -67.89 4.74
CA LYS A 62 33.47 -67.02 4.40
C LYS A 62 33.32 -66.26 3.08
N VAL A 63 34.06 -65.16 3.02
CA VAL A 63 34.31 -64.26 1.88
C VAL A 63 35.17 -64.94 0.81
N GLU A 64 34.81 -64.76 -0.46
CA GLU A 64 35.75 -64.72 -1.61
C GLU A 64 35.27 -63.68 -2.63
N SER A 65 36.25 -62.96 -3.19
CA SER A 65 36.11 -61.90 -4.18
C SER A 65 35.90 -62.45 -5.60
N VAL A 66 34.90 -61.95 -6.33
CA VAL A 66 34.90 -62.00 -7.80
C VAL A 66 34.41 -60.67 -8.35
N THR A 67 35.33 -59.97 -8.99
CA THR A 67 35.10 -58.90 -9.96
C THR A 67 34.22 -59.38 -11.11
N THR A 68 33.16 -58.63 -11.45
CA THR A 68 32.67 -58.43 -12.82
C THR A 68 31.61 -57.34 -12.83
N GLN A 69 31.85 -56.26 -13.59
CA GLN A 69 30.82 -55.30 -13.96
C GLN A 69 29.76 -55.97 -14.85
N PRO A 70 28.55 -55.41 -14.93
CA PRO A 70 28.13 -54.98 -16.26
C PRO A 70 27.45 -53.59 -16.30
N THR A 71 28.03 -52.75 -17.16
CA THR A 71 27.41 -51.82 -18.13
C THR A 71 25.96 -51.37 -17.93
N TYR A 72 25.77 -50.05 -17.79
CA TYR A 72 24.49 -49.37 -18.01
C TYR A 72 24.50 -48.62 -19.35
N ARG A 73 23.45 -48.83 -20.15
CA ARG A 73 23.15 -48.08 -21.39
C ARG A 73 22.46 -46.77 -21.04
N ASP A 74 22.94 -45.68 -21.64
CA ASP A 74 22.34 -44.35 -21.62
C ASP A 74 21.03 -44.31 -22.43
N GLY A 75 20.00 -43.68 -21.85
CA GLY A 75 18.77 -43.24 -22.51
C GLY A 75 18.54 -41.74 -22.26
N PRO A 76 17.94 -40.99 -23.20
CA PRO A 76 18.03 -39.53 -23.22
C PRO A 76 17.00 -38.87 -22.29
N GLY A 77 17.46 -37.98 -21.38
CA GLY A 77 16.62 -36.88 -20.91
C GLY A 77 16.52 -36.56 -19.41
N MET A 78 17.21 -37.25 -18.50
CA MET A 78 17.21 -36.87 -17.06
C MET A 78 18.48 -36.08 -16.70
N ARG A 79 18.38 -34.74 -16.59
CA ARG A 79 19.45 -33.90 -16.02
C ARG A 79 19.35 -33.86 -14.51
N PHE A 80 20.31 -34.48 -13.83
CA PHE A 80 20.49 -34.40 -12.38
C PHE A 80 21.31 -33.15 -12.03
N TRP A 81 20.82 -32.33 -11.08
CA TRP A 81 21.50 -31.11 -10.64
C TRP A 81 22.49 -31.47 -9.53
N GLY A 82 23.77 -31.17 -9.74
CA GLY A 82 24.81 -31.32 -8.72
C GLY A 82 24.74 -30.19 -7.69
N ALA A 83 25.47 -30.34 -6.57
CA ALA A 83 25.55 -29.31 -5.52
C ALA A 83 26.02 -27.94 -6.07
N ARG A 84 26.87 -27.93 -7.10
CA ARG A 84 27.29 -26.69 -7.80
C ARG A 84 26.15 -26.02 -8.56
N ASP A 85 25.25 -26.80 -9.16
CA ASP A 85 24.11 -26.27 -9.93
C ASP A 85 23.05 -25.66 -8.99
N LEU A 86 22.87 -26.24 -7.79
CA LEU A 86 21.99 -25.69 -6.76
C LEU A 86 22.55 -24.40 -6.13
N VAL A 87 23.87 -24.32 -5.92
CA VAL A 87 24.52 -23.09 -5.46
C VAL A 87 24.46 -22.00 -6.53
N TRP A 88 24.65 -22.37 -7.81
CA TRP A 88 24.48 -21.45 -8.92
C TRP A 88 23.03 -20.97 -9.03
N LEU A 89 22.04 -21.85 -8.90
CA LEU A 89 20.62 -21.46 -8.91
C LEU A 89 20.24 -20.55 -7.74
N ALA A 90 20.75 -20.84 -6.53
CA ALA A 90 20.53 -20.00 -5.36
C ALA A 90 21.17 -18.61 -5.52
N ARG A 91 22.41 -18.55 -6.05
CA ARG A 91 23.05 -17.27 -6.40
C ARG A 91 22.34 -16.56 -7.52
N PHE A 92 21.91 -17.25 -8.57
CA PHE A 92 21.20 -16.67 -9.71
C PHE A 92 19.82 -16.12 -9.30
N LEU A 93 19.08 -16.84 -8.45
CA LEU A 93 17.82 -16.37 -7.88
C LEU A 93 18.04 -15.22 -6.90
N SER A 94 19.09 -15.25 -6.06
CA SER A 94 19.45 -14.15 -5.15
C SER A 94 19.84 -12.89 -5.92
N VAL A 95 20.66 -13.02 -6.97
CA VAL A 95 21.07 -11.91 -7.84
C VAL A 95 19.85 -11.36 -8.59
N ARG A 96 18.99 -12.20 -9.17
CA ARG A 96 17.73 -11.72 -9.79
C ARG A 96 16.74 -11.09 -8.82
N PHE A 97 16.72 -11.52 -7.56
CA PHE A 97 15.89 -10.90 -6.53
C PHE A 97 16.48 -9.56 -6.07
N GLN A 98 17.82 -9.46 -5.95
CA GLN A 98 18.51 -8.22 -5.64
C GLN A 98 18.44 -7.22 -6.80
N ASP A 99 18.60 -7.65 -8.06
CA ASP A 99 18.44 -6.81 -9.26
C ASP A 99 17.02 -6.25 -9.37
N ARG A 100 15.98 -7.05 -9.07
CA ARG A 100 14.59 -6.56 -9.09
C ARG A 100 14.27 -5.56 -7.98
N ARG A 101 14.92 -5.69 -6.81
CA ARG A 101 14.77 -4.70 -5.72
C ARG A 101 15.56 -3.42 -5.99
N ALA A 102 16.74 -3.53 -6.61
CA ALA A 102 17.54 -2.38 -7.02
C ALA A 102 16.87 -1.56 -8.16
N SER A 103 16.02 -2.18 -8.99
CA SER A 103 15.38 -1.49 -10.12
C SER A 103 14.13 -0.67 -9.77
N MET A 104 13.68 -0.65 -8.51
CA MET A 104 12.46 0.04 -8.07
C MET A 104 12.67 0.92 -6.82
N GLN A 105 13.80 1.62 -6.79
CA GLN A 105 14.07 2.68 -5.82
C GLN A 105 13.48 4.00 -6.32
N GLY A 106 12.83 4.76 -5.45
CA GLY A 106 12.15 6.01 -5.75
C GLY A 106 10.66 5.84 -6.10
N VAL A 107 10.08 6.93 -6.59
CA VAL A 107 8.69 7.01 -7.04
C VAL A 107 8.63 7.04 -8.57
N ASN A 108 7.73 6.25 -9.15
CA ASN A 108 7.46 6.28 -10.60
C ASN A 108 5.99 5.93 -10.88
N VAL A 109 5.11 6.93 -10.86
CA VAL A 109 3.66 6.81 -11.06
C VAL A 109 3.21 7.83 -12.11
N LYS A 110 3.46 7.51 -13.37
CA LYS A 110 3.14 8.37 -14.52
C LYS A 110 1.78 8.10 -15.16
N SER A 111 0.95 7.24 -14.55
CA SER A 111 -0.41 6.95 -15.03
C SER A 111 -1.24 6.27 -13.94
N GLU A 112 -2.56 6.29 -14.05
CA GLU A 112 -3.48 5.52 -13.21
C GLU A 112 -3.56 4.05 -13.64
N ILE A 113 -3.25 3.75 -14.91
CA ILE A 113 -3.53 2.44 -15.54
C ILE A 113 -2.28 1.62 -15.86
N GLY A 114 -1.08 2.22 -15.84
CA GLY A 114 0.17 1.51 -16.10
C GLY A 114 0.34 0.31 -15.17
N ASN A 115 0.99 -0.74 -15.65
CA ASN A 115 1.11 -2.01 -14.93
C ASN A 115 1.72 -1.78 -13.53
N LEU A 116 0.93 -2.05 -12.49
CA LEU A 116 1.27 -1.78 -11.10
C LEU A 116 2.37 -2.73 -10.65
N LYS A 117 3.43 -2.19 -10.04
CA LYS A 117 4.58 -2.96 -9.59
C LYS A 117 4.83 -2.86 -8.10
N LYS A 118 4.61 -1.71 -7.49
CA LYS A 118 4.73 -1.51 -6.04
C LYS A 118 3.58 -0.64 -5.53
N VAL A 119 3.00 -1.05 -4.42
CA VAL A 119 1.86 -0.37 -3.79
C VAL A 119 2.02 -0.37 -2.28
N ILE A 120 1.72 0.78 -1.67
CA ILE A 120 1.66 0.97 -0.23
C ILE A 120 0.21 0.77 0.20
N LEU A 121 0.00 -0.12 1.18
CA LEU A 121 -1.27 -0.34 1.87
C LEU A 121 -1.08 -0.09 3.38
N HIS A 122 -2.16 -0.12 4.15
CA HIS A 122 -2.10 -0.21 5.60
C HIS A 122 -3.15 -1.22 6.06
N ARG A 123 -2.72 -2.22 6.83
CA ARG A 123 -3.63 -3.28 7.29
C ARG A 123 -4.39 -2.77 8.53
N PRO A 124 -5.73 -2.76 8.52
CA PRO A 124 -6.51 -2.30 9.66
C PRO A 124 -6.11 -3.00 10.97
N GLY A 125 -5.88 -2.19 12.01
CA GLY A 125 -5.44 -2.58 13.35
C GLY A 125 -6.38 -2.11 14.46
N ASP A 126 -5.83 -1.95 15.65
CA ASP A 126 -6.58 -1.64 16.88
C ASP A 126 -7.22 -0.24 16.86
N GLU A 127 -6.81 0.65 15.94
CA GLU A 127 -7.47 1.93 15.71
C GLU A 127 -8.97 1.79 15.41
N LEU A 128 -9.40 0.69 14.79
CA LEU A 128 -10.82 0.42 14.55
C LEU A 128 -11.57 -0.03 15.82
N LEU A 129 -10.89 -0.60 16.81
CA LEU A 129 -11.51 -1.02 18.08
C LEU A 129 -11.82 0.18 18.99
N ASN A 130 -11.16 1.31 18.76
CA ASN A 130 -11.38 2.56 19.49
C ASN A 130 -12.49 3.42 18.86
N LEU A 131 -13.19 2.92 17.83
CA LEU A 131 -14.40 3.54 17.29
C LEU A 131 -15.58 3.29 18.22
N THR A 132 -16.22 4.37 18.67
CA THR A 132 -17.47 4.34 19.42
C THR A 132 -18.59 5.01 18.63
N PRO A 133 -19.88 4.69 18.87
CA PRO A 133 -20.98 5.33 18.17
C PRO A 133 -20.97 6.87 18.28
N ASN A 134 -20.49 7.41 19.40
CA ASN A 134 -20.43 8.85 19.65
C ASN A 134 -19.26 9.54 18.93
N THR A 135 -18.25 8.80 18.48
CA THR A 135 -17.03 9.34 17.83
C THR A 135 -17.02 9.12 16.32
N LEU A 136 -18.02 8.45 15.74
CA LEU A 136 -18.06 8.12 14.30
C LEU A 136 -17.98 9.36 13.40
N GLU A 137 -18.81 10.38 13.68
CA GLU A 137 -18.84 11.61 12.87
C GLU A 137 -17.51 12.39 12.96
N GLU A 138 -16.94 12.50 14.16
CA GLU A 138 -15.66 13.17 14.41
C GLU A 138 -14.48 12.46 13.72
N LEU A 139 -14.52 11.12 13.70
CA LEU A 139 -13.47 10.27 13.12
C LEU A 139 -13.72 9.95 11.64
N LEU A 140 -14.73 10.58 11.02
CA LEU A 140 -15.10 10.44 9.61
C LEU A 140 -15.40 8.99 9.18
N PHE A 141 -16.10 8.25 10.04
CA PHE A 141 -16.50 6.87 9.80
C PHE A 141 -18.03 6.73 9.88
N ASP A 142 -18.64 5.86 9.07
CA ASP A 142 -20.11 5.75 9.02
C ASP A 142 -20.71 4.61 9.83
N ASP A 143 -19.93 3.56 10.05
CA ASP A 143 -20.35 2.41 10.84
C ASP A 143 -19.13 1.72 11.44
N ILE A 144 -19.32 0.99 12.54
CA ILE A 144 -18.23 0.31 13.24
C ILE A 144 -17.93 -1.02 12.53
N PRO A 145 -16.72 -1.20 11.97
CA PRO A 145 -16.37 -2.45 11.31
C PRO A 145 -16.09 -3.57 12.30
N PHE A 146 -16.36 -4.80 11.91
CA PHE A 146 -15.88 -5.97 12.64
C PHE A 146 -14.44 -6.29 12.23
N LEU A 147 -13.48 -5.83 13.06
CA LEU A 147 -12.04 -5.84 12.74
C LEU A 147 -11.51 -7.18 12.19
N PRO A 148 -11.82 -8.37 12.76
CA PRO A 148 -11.32 -9.64 12.21
C PRO A 148 -11.74 -9.88 10.75
N VAL A 149 -12.97 -9.53 10.39
CA VAL A 149 -13.46 -9.69 9.00
C VAL A 149 -12.88 -8.60 8.11
N ALA A 150 -12.79 -7.35 8.58
CA ALA A 150 -12.12 -6.28 7.83
C ALA A 150 -10.66 -6.65 7.49
N GLN A 151 -9.96 -7.29 8.42
CA GLN A 151 -8.61 -7.81 8.20
C GLN A 151 -8.58 -8.95 7.17
N GLU A 152 -9.51 -9.91 7.23
CA GLU A 152 -9.62 -10.98 6.24
C GLU A 152 -9.88 -10.42 4.83
N GLU A 153 -10.74 -9.41 4.70
CA GLU A 153 -11.03 -8.73 3.44
C GLU A 153 -9.81 -7.97 2.90
N HIS A 154 -9.09 -7.27 3.78
CA HIS A 154 -7.89 -6.53 3.41
C HIS A 154 -6.75 -7.48 3.01
N ASP A 155 -6.62 -8.61 3.71
CA ASP A 155 -5.65 -9.66 3.37
C ASP A 155 -6.00 -10.32 2.02
N ALA A 156 -7.28 -10.48 1.70
CA ALA A 156 -7.74 -10.93 0.37
C ALA A 156 -7.39 -9.91 -0.72
N PHE A 157 -7.58 -8.60 -0.47
CA PHE A 157 -7.17 -7.53 -1.38
C PHE A 157 -5.66 -7.56 -1.65
N ALA A 158 -4.85 -7.57 -0.59
CA ALA A 158 -3.40 -7.65 -0.71
C ALA A 158 -2.94 -8.94 -1.42
N LYS A 159 -3.67 -10.05 -1.26
CA LYS A 159 -3.42 -11.30 -1.98
C LYS A 159 -3.68 -11.16 -3.48
N ILE A 160 -4.80 -10.56 -3.89
CA ILE A 160 -5.13 -10.29 -5.31
C ILE A 160 -3.98 -9.51 -5.97
N LEU A 161 -3.50 -8.45 -5.32
CA LEU A 161 -2.40 -7.63 -5.85
C LEU A 161 -1.09 -8.45 -5.99
N ARG A 162 -0.76 -9.27 -4.99
CA ARG A 162 0.42 -10.14 -5.06
C ARG A 162 0.32 -11.20 -6.17
N GLU A 163 -0.89 -11.70 -6.45
CA GLU A 163 -1.14 -12.66 -7.54
C GLU A 163 -0.98 -12.01 -8.92
N GLU A 164 -1.32 -10.72 -9.06
CA GLU A 164 -1.00 -9.91 -10.25
C GLU A 164 0.49 -9.50 -10.34
N GLY A 165 1.32 -9.93 -9.37
CA GLY A 165 2.77 -9.70 -9.37
C GLY A 165 3.20 -8.35 -8.79
N VAL A 166 2.32 -7.66 -8.06
CA VAL A 166 2.61 -6.40 -7.38
C VAL A 166 3.37 -6.67 -6.07
N GLU A 167 4.42 -5.89 -5.81
CA GLU A 167 5.05 -5.78 -4.49
C GLU A 167 4.16 -4.94 -3.56
N VAL A 168 3.52 -5.62 -2.61
CA VAL A 168 2.73 -4.97 -1.56
C VAL A 168 3.61 -4.68 -0.35
N VAL A 169 3.75 -3.39 -0.01
CA VAL A 169 4.41 -2.90 1.21
C VAL A 169 3.39 -2.24 2.13
N TYR A 170 3.68 -2.18 3.43
CA TYR A 170 2.76 -1.62 4.43
C TYR A 170 3.31 -0.33 5.04
N LEU A 171 2.43 0.64 5.28
CA LEU A 171 2.76 1.94 5.86
C LEU A 171 3.48 1.79 7.22
N GLU A 172 2.94 0.92 8.07
CA GLU A 172 3.49 0.63 9.40
C GLU A 172 4.87 -0.03 9.34
N ASP A 173 5.13 -0.85 8.31
CA ASP A 173 6.43 -1.48 8.09
C ASP A 173 7.45 -0.44 7.61
N LEU A 174 7.08 0.41 6.65
CA LEU A 174 7.95 1.48 6.14
C LEU A 174 8.33 2.47 7.23
N MET A 175 7.38 2.85 8.10
CA MET A 175 7.67 3.73 9.24
C MET A 175 8.59 3.05 10.26
N ALA A 176 8.36 1.77 10.55
CA ALA A 176 9.24 1.03 11.46
C ALA A 176 10.67 0.91 10.90
N GLU A 177 10.82 0.63 9.60
CA GLU A 177 12.11 0.58 8.92
C GLU A 177 12.87 1.93 9.01
N VAL A 178 12.17 3.07 8.94
CA VAL A 178 12.78 4.40 9.15
C VAL A 178 13.36 4.53 10.56
N LEU A 179 12.55 4.20 11.57
CA LEU A 179 12.93 4.39 12.97
C LEU A 179 14.00 3.39 13.42
N ASP A 180 14.00 2.18 12.88
CA ASP A 180 15.06 1.19 13.12
C ASP A 180 16.38 1.62 12.46
N ALA A 181 16.31 2.21 11.26
CA ALA A 181 17.49 2.72 10.57
C ALA A 181 18.07 3.99 11.22
N LYS A 182 17.22 4.81 11.87
CA LYS A 182 17.59 6.06 12.53
C LYS A 182 16.95 6.16 13.92
N PRO A 183 17.49 5.45 14.94
CA PRO A 183 16.91 5.43 16.28
C PRO A 183 16.78 6.81 16.95
N GLU A 184 17.60 7.78 16.55
CA GLU A 184 17.50 9.17 17.02
C GLU A 184 16.16 9.84 16.65
N LEU A 185 15.50 9.39 15.58
CA LEU A 185 14.20 9.91 15.15
C LEU A 185 13.04 9.39 15.99
N ARG A 186 13.21 8.28 16.72
CA ARG A 186 12.13 7.69 17.53
C ARG A 186 11.57 8.70 18.52
N ARG A 187 12.45 9.40 19.23
CA ARG A 187 12.04 10.39 20.23
C ARG A 187 11.40 11.62 19.58
N GLN A 188 12.00 12.11 18.51
CA GLN A 188 11.48 13.26 17.75
C GLN A 188 10.08 12.98 17.18
N PHE A 189 9.88 11.78 16.62
CA PHE A 189 8.59 11.33 16.12
C PHE A 189 7.55 11.27 17.24
N LEU A 190 7.92 10.72 18.40
CA LEU A 190 7.02 10.61 19.53
C LEU A 190 6.60 11.97 20.09
N ASP A 191 7.55 12.89 20.30
CA ASP A 191 7.26 14.23 20.79
C ASP A 191 6.34 14.98 19.80
N GLN A 192 6.59 14.85 18.49
CA GLN A 192 5.74 15.42 17.45
C GLN A 192 4.34 14.79 17.43
N TRP A 193 4.23 13.46 17.51
CA TRP A 193 2.95 12.76 17.54
C TRP A 193 2.10 13.14 18.77
N ILE A 194 2.72 13.26 19.95
CA ILE A 194 2.04 13.70 21.19
C ILE A 194 1.52 15.13 21.02
N TYR A 195 2.33 16.03 20.46
CA TYR A 195 1.93 17.41 20.21
C TYR A 195 0.76 17.50 19.22
N GLU A 196 0.83 16.76 18.11
CA GLU A 196 -0.21 16.69 17.08
C GLU A 196 -1.48 15.96 17.56
N ALA A 197 -1.39 15.11 18.59
CA ALA A 197 -2.54 14.54 19.29
C ALA A 197 -3.28 15.56 20.20
N GLY A 198 -2.81 16.80 20.29
CA GLY A 198 -3.44 17.88 21.06
C GLY A 198 -3.00 17.94 22.52
N ILE A 199 -1.99 17.16 22.92
CA ILE A 199 -1.47 17.17 24.29
C ILE A 199 -0.49 18.32 24.46
N ARG A 200 -0.83 19.28 25.34
CA ARG A 200 -0.06 20.52 25.54
C ARG A 200 0.60 20.65 26.92
N THR A 201 0.36 19.70 27.82
CA THR A 201 0.89 19.77 29.19
C THR A 201 2.09 18.84 29.33
N GLU A 202 3.18 19.34 29.91
CA GLU A 202 4.43 18.57 30.12
C GLU A 202 4.16 17.29 30.93
N MET A 203 3.29 17.35 31.94
CA MET A 203 2.92 16.18 32.74
C MET A 203 2.34 15.03 31.89
N TYR A 204 1.37 15.31 31.03
CA TYR A 204 0.76 14.26 30.19
C TYR A 204 1.70 13.83 29.07
N HIS A 205 2.52 14.75 28.56
CA HIS A 205 3.56 14.42 27.60
C HIS A 205 4.53 13.37 28.16
N ASP A 206 5.04 13.58 29.37
CA ASP A 206 5.97 12.64 30.02
C ASP A 206 5.30 11.31 30.37
N ILE A 207 4.05 11.33 30.84
CA ILE A 207 3.30 10.09 31.13
C ILE A 207 3.10 9.25 29.87
N ILE A 208 2.70 9.86 28.76
CA ILE A 208 2.46 9.16 27.49
C ILE A 208 3.78 8.63 26.92
N THR A 209 4.83 9.45 26.99
CA THR A 209 6.18 9.06 26.59
C THR A 209 6.65 7.84 27.37
N ASP A 210 6.63 7.90 28.70
CA ASP A 210 7.08 6.82 29.58
C ASP A 210 6.26 5.55 29.35
N TYR A 211 4.94 5.71 29.13
CA TYR A 211 4.05 4.60 28.79
C TYR A 211 4.47 3.92 27.48
N ILE A 212 4.70 4.68 26.41
CA ILE A 212 5.08 4.13 25.11
C ILE A 212 6.45 3.45 25.19
N GLU A 213 7.45 4.10 25.79
CA GLU A 213 8.81 3.55 25.87
C GLU A 213 8.89 2.30 26.77
N SER A 214 8.08 2.24 27.84
CA SER A 214 8.08 1.09 28.76
C SER A 214 7.35 -0.13 28.20
N ASN A 215 6.30 0.07 27.40
CA ASN A 215 5.41 -1.03 26.95
C ASN A 215 5.65 -1.45 25.49
N TYR A 216 6.23 -0.58 24.66
CA TYR A 216 6.38 -0.78 23.22
C TYR A 216 7.85 -0.59 22.79
N ALA A 217 8.73 -1.44 23.32
CA ALA A 217 10.15 -1.46 22.94
C ALA A 217 10.37 -1.88 21.48
N ASP A 218 9.50 -2.72 20.93
CA ASP A 218 9.49 -3.05 19.49
C ASP A 218 8.98 -1.85 18.67
N THR A 219 9.74 -1.45 17.66
CA THR A 219 9.45 -0.26 16.85
C THR A 219 8.13 -0.39 16.10
N LYS A 220 7.85 -1.55 15.50
CA LYS A 220 6.58 -1.77 14.79
C LYS A 220 5.40 -1.74 15.75
N ALA A 221 5.51 -2.38 16.91
CA ALA A 221 4.47 -2.30 17.94
C ALA A 221 4.23 -0.86 18.42
N MET A 222 5.28 -0.05 18.55
CA MET A 222 5.17 1.37 18.87
C MET A 222 4.41 2.14 17.77
N VAL A 223 4.79 1.97 16.50
CA VAL A 223 4.11 2.60 15.36
C VAL A 223 2.63 2.23 15.34
N MET A 224 2.31 0.94 15.43
CA MET A 224 0.91 0.46 15.50
C MET A 224 0.17 1.08 16.68
N LYS A 225 0.83 1.24 17.84
CA LYS A 225 0.20 1.90 18.99
C LYS A 225 -0.11 3.38 18.74
N THR A 226 0.79 4.10 18.07
CA THR A 226 0.53 5.50 17.70
C THR A 226 -0.63 5.66 16.72
N MET A 227 -0.85 4.66 15.85
CA MET A 227 -1.99 4.61 14.93
C MET A 227 -3.29 4.30 15.69
N ALA A 228 -3.23 3.35 16.63
CA ALA A 228 -4.34 2.93 17.47
C ALA A 228 -4.82 4.02 18.45
N GLY A 229 -3.96 4.95 18.85
CA GLY A 229 -4.28 5.92 19.89
C GLY A 229 -4.18 5.33 21.31
N ILE A 230 -4.56 6.13 22.31
CA ILE A 230 -4.43 5.79 23.73
C ILE A 230 -5.72 6.12 24.48
N ASN A 231 -6.26 5.12 25.17
CA ASN A 231 -7.34 5.31 26.13
C ASN A 231 -6.79 5.70 27.50
N LEU A 232 -7.55 6.50 28.27
CA LEU A 232 -7.13 6.95 29.59
C LEU A 232 -6.85 5.78 30.56
N GLN A 233 -7.57 4.66 30.43
CA GLN A 233 -7.39 3.47 31.27
C GLN A 233 -6.04 2.78 31.12
N GLU A 234 -5.37 3.00 29.99
CA GLU A 234 -4.07 2.42 29.71
C GLU A 234 -2.93 3.14 30.43
N LEU A 235 -3.15 4.43 30.75
CA LEU A 235 -2.15 5.25 31.41
C LEU A 235 -2.16 5.02 32.93
N PRO A 236 -0.98 5.08 33.58
CA PRO A 236 -0.88 4.94 35.02
C PRO A 236 -1.71 6.03 35.70
N GLN A 237 -2.72 5.61 36.47
CA GLN A 237 -3.59 6.52 37.21
C GLN A 237 -2.80 7.10 38.38
N ARG A 238 -2.37 8.35 38.26
CA ARG A 238 -1.97 9.15 39.43
C ARG A 238 -3.23 9.81 39.96
N ASP A 239 -3.57 9.55 41.21
CA ASP A 239 -4.69 10.21 41.89
C ASP A 239 -4.29 11.67 42.13
N THR A 240 -4.59 12.57 41.18
CA THR A 240 -4.17 13.98 41.29
C THR A 240 -5.16 14.82 42.09
N HIS A 241 -6.29 14.22 42.51
CA HIS A 241 -7.41 14.88 43.18
C HIS A 241 -7.95 16.13 42.44
N LEU A 242 -7.66 16.25 41.13
CA LEU A 242 -8.16 17.35 40.30
C LEU A 242 -9.59 17.05 39.85
N LEU A 243 -10.38 18.11 39.62
CA LEU A 243 -11.75 18.00 39.11
C LEU A 243 -11.83 17.21 37.80
N VAL A 244 -10.79 17.29 36.97
CA VAL A 244 -10.70 16.54 35.71
C VAL A 244 -10.67 15.03 35.96
N ASP A 245 -10.02 14.54 37.02
CA ASP A 245 -9.96 13.09 37.34
C ASP A 245 -11.28 12.58 37.91
N MET A 246 -12.03 13.45 38.60
CA MET A 246 -13.32 13.12 39.20
C MET A 246 -14.49 13.18 38.20
N VAL A 247 -14.36 13.97 37.13
CA VAL A 247 -15.43 14.22 36.15
C VAL A 247 -15.17 13.56 34.79
N SER A 248 -13.92 13.22 34.46
CA SER A 248 -13.62 12.56 33.18
C SER A 248 -14.17 11.14 33.12
N ASP A 249 -14.83 10.83 32.01
CA ASP A 249 -15.19 9.46 31.68
C ASP A 249 -13.90 8.62 31.59
N ARG A 250 -13.87 7.50 32.31
CA ARG A 250 -12.70 6.60 32.33
C ARG A 250 -12.45 5.98 30.95
N CYS A 251 -13.43 5.97 30.06
CA CYS A 251 -13.29 5.54 28.66
C CYS A 251 -12.87 6.67 27.70
N LYS A 252 -12.45 7.83 28.22
CA LYS A 252 -12.02 8.96 27.38
C LYS A 252 -10.75 8.63 26.61
N LEU A 253 -10.78 8.89 25.30
CA LEU A 253 -9.60 8.86 24.44
C LEU A 253 -8.67 10.02 24.82
N VAL A 254 -7.43 9.69 25.21
CA VAL A 254 -6.36 10.67 25.48
C VAL A 254 -5.73 11.09 24.16
N CYS A 255 -5.41 10.12 23.33
CA CYS A 255 -4.97 10.33 21.96
C CYS A 255 -5.96 9.60 21.04
N ALA A 256 -6.66 10.34 20.19
CA ALA A 256 -7.64 9.76 19.28
C ALA A 256 -6.99 8.76 18.29
N PRO A 257 -7.66 7.65 17.94
CA PRO A 257 -7.22 6.73 16.90
C PRO A 257 -7.22 7.40 15.52
N MET A 258 -6.52 6.80 14.57
CA MET A 258 -6.53 7.22 13.16
C MET A 258 -7.14 6.13 12.27
N PRO A 259 -8.48 5.90 12.36
CA PRO A 259 -9.14 4.75 11.73
C PRO A 259 -9.13 4.79 10.20
N ASN A 260 -8.89 5.94 9.59
CA ASN A 260 -8.85 6.11 8.13
C ASN A 260 -7.48 5.75 7.52
N LEU A 261 -6.50 5.31 8.31
CA LEU A 261 -5.15 5.00 7.82
C LEU A 261 -5.12 3.92 6.73
N TYR A 262 -6.10 3.01 6.71
CA TYR A 262 -6.17 1.98 5.66
C TYR A 262 -6.57 2.58 4.31
N PHE A 263 -7.09 3.81 4.28
CA PHE A 263 -7.20 4.64 3.09
C PHE A 263 -5.91 5.41 2.83
N THR A 264 -4.86 4.67 2.45
CA THR A 264 -3.53 5.23 2.18
C THR A 264 -3.49 6.18 0.98
N ARG A 265 -4.59 6.32 0.23
CA ARG A 265 -4.71 7.23 -0.91
C ARG A 265 -4.52 8.69 -0.54
N ASP A 266 -5.07 9.09 0.60
CA ASP A 266 -5.31 10.51 0.86
C ASP A 266 -4.15 11.24 1.55
N PRO A 267 -3.42 10.65 2.52
CA PRO A 267 -2.38 11.38 3.27
C PRO A 267 -1.18 11.85 2.43
N PHE A 268 -0.89 11.16 1.33
CA PHE A 268 0.12 11.56 0.36
C PHE A 268 -0.18 10.91 -0.99
N ALA A 269 0.14 11.58 -2.09
CA ALA A 269 -0.09 11.07 -3.44
C ALA A 269 1.17 11.15 -4.29
N MET A 270 1.50 10.05 -4.97
CA MET A 270 2.59 10.04 -5.96
C MET A 270 2.16 10.77 -7.23
N ILE A 271 3.01 11.66 -7.73
CA ILE A 271 2.77 12.43 -8.95
C ILE A 271 4.00 12.28 -9.84
N GLY A 272 3.88 11.53 -10.94
CA GLY A 272 5.02 11.25 -11.82
C GLY A 272 6.19 10.63 -11.05
N ASN A 273 7.27 11.39 -10.86
CA ASN A 273 8.46 11.00 -10.10
C ASN A 273 8.56 11.61 -8.69
N GLY A 274 7.60 12.45 -8.30
CA GLY A 274 7.55 13.13 -7.00
C GLY A 274 6.36 12.71 -6.14
N VAL A 275 6.18 13.43 -5.03
CA VAL A 275 5.12 13.21 -4.04
C VAL A 275 4.48 14.52 -3.61
N SER A 276 3.16 14.49 -3.44
CA SER A 276 2.39 15.48 -2.69
C SER A 276 2.16 14.94 -1.29
N ILE A 277 2.84 15.46 -0.27
CA ILE A 277 2.52 15.15 1.12
C ILE A 277 1.41 16.11 1.53
N ASN A 278 0.22 15.57 1.65
CA ASN A 278 -0.98 16.37 1.63
C ASN A 278 -1.21 17.09 2.97
N ARG A 279 -1.91 18.23 2.90
CA ARG A 279 -2.51 18.86 4.07
C ARG A 279 -4.00 18.55 4.05
N MET A 280 -4.44 17.71 4.97
CA MET A 280 -5.82 17.21 5.00
C MET A 280 -6.79 18.31 5.42
N TYR A 281 -8.03 18.24 4.94
CA TYR A 281 -9.10 19.16 5.34
C TYR A 281 -9.46 19.03 6.82
N SER A 282 -9.61 17.79 7.29
CA SER A 282 -9.91 17.50 8.70
C SER A 282 -8.64 17.47 9.53
N GLN A 283 -8.67 18.16 10.67
CA GLN A 283 -7.56 18.13 11.64
C GLN A 283 -7.28 16.71 12.16
N THR A 284 -8.31 15.88 12.31
CA THR A 284 -8.19 14.48 12.74
C THR A 284 -7.33 13.68 11.76
N ARG A 285 -7.61 13.81 10.45
CA ARG A 285 -6.88 13.09 9.40
C ARG A 285 -5.53 13.72 9.09
N ASN A 286 -5.35 15.01 9.35
CA ASN A 286 -4.05 15.66 9.12
C ASN A 286 -2.92 15.10 10.01
N ARG A 287 -3.27 14.37 11.08
CA ARG A 287 -2.32 13.60 11.90
C ARG A 287 -1.73 12.39 11.17
N GLU A 288 -2.43 11.85 10.17
CA GLU A 288 -1.98 10.68 9.40
C GLU A 288 -0.76 11.01 8.51
N THR A 289 -0.61 12.27 8.12
CA THR A 289 0.42 12.71 7.15
C THR A 289 1.83 12.70 7.75
N ILE A 290 1.96 12.60 9.08
CA ILE A 290 3.25 12.47 9.76
C ILE A 290 4.00 11.20 9.33
N TYR A 291 3.29 10.10 9.07
CA TYR A 291 3.93 8.84 8.68
C TYR A 291 4.59 8.98 7.30
N GLY A 292 3.87 9.56 6.34
CA GLY A 292 4.42 9.90 5.01
C GLY A 292 5.63 10.83 5.13
N ASP A 293 5.54 11.88 5.94
CA ASP A 293 6.61 12.86 6.16
C ASP A 293 7.94 12.20 6.58
N TYR A 294 7.90 11.31 7.57
CA TYR A 294 9.09 10.59 8.01
C TYR A 294 9.60 9.61 6.95
N ILE A 295 8.69 8.92 6.24
CA ILE A 295 9.04 7.96 5.19
C ILE A 295 9.77 8.66 4.03
N PHE A 296 9.20 9.70 3.43
CA PHE A 296 9.82 10.36 2.27
C PHE A 296 11.13 11.08 2.63
N LYS A 297 11.27 11.57 3.86
CA LYS A 297 12.50 12.25 4.30
C LYS A 297 13.63 11.29 4.68
N ASN A 298 13.33 10.05 5.06
CA ASN A 298 14.32 9.18 5.71
C ASN A 298 14.44 7.76 5.16
N HIS A 299 13.39 7.22 4.54
CA HIS A 299 13.37 5.83 4.11
C HIS A 299 14.29 5.63 2.88
N PRO A 300 15.18 4.62 2.85
CA PRO A 300 16.13 4.42 1.77
C PRO A 300 15.50 4.29 0.37
N ASP A 301 14.29 3.71 0.28
CA ASP A 301 13.59 3.58 -0.99
C ASP A 301 12.97 4.89 -1.50
N PHE A 302 12.75 5.88 -0.65
CA PHE A 302 11.96 7.08 -0.98
C PHE A 302 12.73 8.40 -0.81
N VAL A 303 13.87 8.37 -0.13
CA VAL A 303 14.73 9.55 0.04
C VAL A 303 15.16 10.10 -1.33
N GLY A 304 15.07 11.43 -1.49
CA GLY A 304 15.38 12.10 -2.75
C GLY A 304 14.21 12.21 -3.73
N THR A 305 13.02 11.71 -3.37
CA THR A 305 11.78 11.99 -4.11
C THR A 305 11.47 13.50 -4.05
N PRO A 306 11.25 14.19 -5.18
CA PRO A 306 10.81 15.58 -5.19
C PRO A 306 9.48 15.75 -4.45
N GLU A 307 9.41 16.76 -3.58
CA GLU A 307 8.20 17.13 -2.84
C GLU A 307 7.49 18.27 -3.58
N TYR A 308 6.32 18.00 -4.16
CA TYR A 308 5.50 19.01 -4.86
C TYR A 308 4.49 19.71 -3.96
N TYR A 309 4.20 19.12 -2.80
CA TYR A 309 3.38 19.72 -1.76
C TYR A 309 3.82 19.22 -0.40
N SER A 310 3.75 20.10 0.60
CA SER A 310 4.14 19.81 1.97
C SER A 310 2.93 19.79 2.89
N ARG A 311 2.94 18.91 3.90
CA ARG A 311 1.92 18.93 4.97
C ARG A 311 1.88 20.24 5.76
N ASN A 312 2.93 21.05 5.64
CA ASN A 312 3.06 22.36 6.29
C ASN A 312 2.57 23.53 5.43
N ASP A 313 2.22 23.30 4.16
CA ASP A 313 1.66 24.33 3.28
C ASP A 313 0.30 24.81 3.79
N THR A 314 -0.18 25.97 3.34
CA THR A 314 -1.33 26.65 3.97
C THR A 314 -2.67 25.99 3.67
N PHE A 315 -2.87 25.57 2.41
CA PHE A 315 -4.17 25.17 1.87
C PHE A 315 -4.34 23.65 1.92
N HIS A 316 -5.58 23.18 1.93
CA HIS A 316 -5.83 21.74 1.97
C HIS A 316 -5.93 21.12 0.57
N ILE A 317 -5.40 19.90 0.45
CA ILE A 317 -5.45 19.02 -0.73
C ILE A 317 -5.42 17.58 -0.25
N GLU A 318 -6.15 16.68 -0.90
CA GLU A 318 -6.20 15.26 -0.54
C GLU A 318 -5.95 14.36 -1.76
N GLY A 319 -5.32 13.20 -1.55
CA GLY A 319 -4.85 12.35 -2.65
C GLY A 319 -5.96 11.68 -3.48
N GLY A 320 -7.19 11.59 -2.95
CA GLY A 320 -8.36 11.17 -3.72
C GLY A 320 -8.67 12.11 -4.90
N ASP A 321 -8.27 13.38 -4.82
CA ASP A 321 -8.45 14.34 -5.91
C ASP A 321 -7.34 14.27 -6.97
N ILE A 322 -6.22 13.59 -6.71
CA ILE A 322 -5.02 13.58 -7.58
C ILE A 322 -5.01 12.30 -8.43
N LEU A 323 -5.06 12.47 -9.75
CA LEU A 323 -5.06 11.38 -10.73
C LEU A 323 -4.00 11.61 -11.82
N ASN A 324 -3.04 10.70 -11.95
CA ASN A 324 -2.05 10.73 -13.02
C ASN A 324 -2.69 10.18 -14.31
N ILE A 325 -3.17 11.03 -15.22
CA ILE A 325 -3.84 10.55 -16.45
C ILE A 325 -2.82 9.89 -17.39
N ASN A 326 -1.71 10.56 -17.62
CA ASN A 326 -0.57 10.04 -18.35
C ASN A 326 0.71 10.78 -17.93
N GLU A 327 1.83 10.56 -18.64
CA GLU A 327 3.13 11.13 -18.30
C GLU A 327 3.17 12.66 -18.33
N HIS A 328 2.30 13.30 -19.13
CA HIS A 328 2.26 14.75 -19.33
C HIS A 328 1.07 15.44 -18.65
N VAL A 329 0.02 14.67 -18.31
CA VAL A 329 -1.28 15.20 -17.89
C VAL A 329 -1.67 14.67 -16.52
N LEU A 330 -1.93 15.60 -15.61
CA LEU A 330 -2.48 15.34 -14.29
C LEU A 330 -3.93 15.85 -14.22
N ALA A 331 -4.81 15.11 -13.58
CA ALA A 331 -6.15 15.57 -13.23
C ALA A 331 -6.23 15.82 -11.72
N ILE A 332 -6.72 17.00 -11.32
CA ILE A 332 -6.93 17.35 -9.92
C ILE A 332 -8.38 17.80 -9.69
N GLY A 333 -9.07 17.24 -8.70
CA GLY A 333 -10.38 17.72 -8.27
C GLY A 333 -10.30 19.02 -7.46
N ILE A 334 -11.09 20.02 -7.82
CA ILE A 334 -11.49 21.12 -6.94
C ILE A 334 -12.74 20.64 -6.20
N SER A 335 -12.60 20.37 -4.91
CA SER A 335 -13.60 19.64 -4.13
C SER A 335 -13.84 20.31 -2.76
N GLN A 336 -14.64 19.66 -1.91
CA GLN A 336 -14.72 20.06 -0.49
C GLN A 336 -13.36 19.92 0.23
N ARG A 337 -12.48 19.06 -0.29
CA ARG A 337 -11.23 18.61 0.34
C ARG A 337 -9.98 19.18 -0.31
N THR A 338 -10.08 19.76 -1.50
CA THR A 338 -8.96 20.33 -2.24
C THR A 338 -9.29 21.74 -2.71
N GLU A 339 -8.50 22.72 -2.23
CA GLU A 339 -8.65 24.13 -2.58
C GLU A 339 -7.95 24.46 -3.90
N PRO A 340 -8.50 25.38 -4.73
CA PRO A 340 -7.82 25.86 -5.92
C PRO A 340 -6.41 26.41 -5.67
N ASP A 341 -6.20 27.11 -4.54
CA ASP A 341 -4.90 27.66 -4.16
C ASP A 341 -3.83 26.58 -3.96
N ALA A 342 -4.23 25.38 -3.50
CA ALA A 342 -3.33 24.23 -3.41
C ALA A 342 -2.94 23.71 -4.79
N ILE A 343 -3.87 23.73 -5.75
CA ILE A 343 -3.63 23.33 -7.15
C ILE A 343 -2.65 24.29 -7.82
N ASP A 344 -2.82 25.60 -7.62
CA ASP A 344 -1.87 26.61 -8.15
C ASP A 344 -0.45 26.40 -7.59
N HIS A 345 -0.33 26.07 -6.30
CA HIS A 345 0.96 25.78 -5.67
C HIS A 345 1.60 24.50 -6.23
N ILE A 346 0.84 23.40 -6.34
CA ILE A 346 1.32 22.17 -6.98
C ILE A 346 1.74 22.42 -8.42
N ALA A 347 0.94 23.15 -9.20
CA ALA A 347 1.25 23.47 -10.59
C ALA A 347 2.58 24.22 -10.71
N HIS A 348 2.79 25.21 -9.86
CA HIS A 348 4.05 25.95 -9.81
C HIS A 348 5.25 25.05 -9.50
N ASN A 349 5.13 24.15 -8.52
CA ASN A 349 6.22 23.26 -8.12
C ASN A 349 6.54 22.21 -9.18
N ILE A 350 5.51 21.63 -9.80
CA ILE A 350 5.66 20.63 -10.87
C ILE A 350 6.30 21.24 -12.12
N PHE A 351 5.79 22.38 -12.60
CA PHE A 351 6.26 22.98 -13.86
C PHE A 351 7.67 23.59 -13.76
N ASN A 352 8.15 23.89 -12.55
CA ASN A 352 9.51 24.37 -12.31
C ASN A 352 10.49 23.25 -11.94
N ASP A 353 10.05 21.99 -11.85
CA ASP A 353 10.92 20.84 -11.66
C ASP A 353 11.36 20.29 -13.03
N GLU A 354 12.65 20.43 -13.34
CA GLU A 354 13.26 19.95 -14.60
C GLU A 354 13.15 18.42 -14.78
N THR A 355 12.91 17.67 -13.70
CA THR A 355 12.75 16.21 -13.75
C THR A 355 11.32 15.76 -14.04
N SER A 356 10.35 16.68 -13.94
CA SER A 356 8.94 16.41 -14.19
C SER A 356 8.59 16.56 -15.67
N PRO A 357 8.01 15.52 -16.32
CA PRO A 357 7.51 15.63 -17.69
C PRO A 357 6.10 16.25 -17.79
N ILE A 358 5.45 16.53 -16.66
CA ILE A 358 4.07 17.02 -16.62
C ILE A 358 4.03 18.48 -17.09
N ASP A 359 3.23 18.76 -18.12
CA ASP A 359 3.07 20.09 -18.70
C ASP A 359 1.62 20.61 -18.65
N THR A 360 0.67 19.75 -18.23
CA THR A 360 -0.74 20.08 -18.18
C THR A 360 -1.40 19.55 -16.92
N ILE A 361 -2.17 20.40 -16.25
CA ILE A 361 -3.07 20.01 -15.16
C ILE A 361 -4.51 20.35 -15.55
N LEU A 362 -5.39 19.35 -15.48
CA LEU A 362 -6.82 19.49 -15.66
C LEU A 362 -7.50 19.56 -14.28
N ALA A 363 -7.93 20.74 -13.89
CA ALA A 363 -8.63 20.97 -12.64
C ALA A 363 -10.15 20.81 -12.81
N PHE A 364 -10.75 19.85 -12.12
CA PHE A 364 -12.16 19.47 -12.23
C PHE A 364 -12.98 20.11 -11.11
N ASN A 365 -13.86 21.04 -11.43
CA ASN A 365 -14.74 21.65 -10.43
C ASN A 365 -15.93 20.73 -10.11
N ILE A 366 -15.82 19.94 -9.03
CA ILE A 366 -16.85 18.98 -8.63
C ILE A 366 -17.82 19.59 -7.60
N PRO A 367 -19.13 19.25 -7.65
CA PRO A 367 -20.10 19.77 -6.70
C PRO A 367 -19.77 19.40 -5.26
N VAL A 368 -19.86 20.37 -4.34
CA VAL A 368 -19.69 20.15 -2.91
C VAL A 368 -20.85 19.32 -2.36
N SER A 369 -20.60 18.04 -2.12
CA SER A 369 -21.56 17.12 -1.49
C SER A 369 -20.81 16.04 -0.73
N ARG A 370 -21.39 15.54 0.36
CA ARG A 370 -20.82 14.41 1.13
C ARG A 370 -20.71 13.13 0.28
N ALA A 371 -21.49 13.01 -0.80
CA ALA A 371 -21.38 11.89 -1.74
C ALA A 371 -20.21 12.03 -2.74
N PHE A 372 -19.59 13.21 -2.83
CA PHE A 372 -18.54 13.59 -3.78
C PHE A 372 -17.37 14.21 -3.01
N MET A 373 -16.76 13.43 -2.11
CA MET A 373 -15.66 13.94 -1.28
C MET A 373 -14.42 14.26 -2.12
N HIS A 374 -14.16 13.42 -3.14
CA HIS A 374 -13.00 13.52 -4.02
C HIS A 374 -13.36 13.15 -5.47
N LEU A 375 -12.54 13.56 -6.43
CA LEU A 375 -12.67 13.25 -7.85
C LEU A 375 -12.70 11.73 -8.11
N ASP A 376 -11.85 10.95 -7.44
CA ASP A 376 -11.77 9.50 -7.66
C ASP A 376 -12.98 8.70 -7.20
N THR A 377 -13.84 9.28 -6.36
CA THR A 377 -15.11 8.65 -5.97
C THR A 377 -16.10 8.68 -7.12
N VAL A 378 -15.93 9.62 -8.07
CA VAL A 378 -16.87 9.86 -9.17
C VAL A 378 -16.26 9.67 -10.55
N PHE A 379 -14.94 9.59 -10.66
CA PHE A 379 -14.22 9.53 -11.92
C PHE A 379 -12.89 8.79 -11.77
N THR A 380 -12.72 7.64 -12.44
CA THR A 380 -11.43 6.92 -12.46
C THR A 380 -11.10 6.35 -13.83
N GLN A 381 -9.82 6.41 -14.22
CA GLN A 381 -9.32 5.78 -15.44
C GLN A 381 -9.07 4.28 -15.22
N ILE A 382 -9.60 3.45 -16.11
CA ILE A 382 -9.58 1.98 -15.96
C ILE A 382 -8.97 1.25 -17.16
N ASP A 383 -8.83 1.93 -18.29
CA ASP A 383 -8.15 1.47 -19.49
C ASP A 383 -7.58 2.68 -20.24
N ARG A 384 -6.89 2.46 -21.36
CA ARG A 384 -6.30 3.53 -22.18
C ARG A 384 -7.33 4.61 -22.53
N ASP A 385 -8.51 4.18 -22.99
CA ASP A 385 -9.61 5.02 -23.47
C ASP A 385 -10.87 4.95 -22.60
N LYS A 386 -10.84 4.28 -21.44
CA LYS A 386 -12.06 4.04 -20.63
C LYS A 386 -11.93 4.59 -19.22
N PHE A 387 -13.01 5.22 -18.78
CA PHE A 387 -13.16 5.74 -17.43
C PHE A 387 -14.46 5.26 -16.82
N THR A 388 -14.48 5.00 -15.52
CA THR A 388 -15.75 4.90 -14.78
C THR A 388 -16.17 6.28 -14.33
N ILE A 389 -17.47 6.57 -14.44
CA ILE A 389 -18.01 7.87 -14.05
C ILE A 389 -19.32 7.72 -13.27
N HIS A 390 -19.53 8.58 -12.29
CA HIS A 390 -20.82 8.71 -11.63
C HIS A 390 -21.79 9.58 -12.46
N PRO A 391 -23.03 9.13 -12.71
CA PRO A 391 -24.01 9.90 -13.50
C PRO A 391 -24.28 11.32 -12.97
N GLY A 392 -24.13 11.54 -11.66
CA GLY A 392 -24.35 12.84 -11.03
C GLY A 392 -23.34 13.93 -11.42
N ILE A 393 -22.17 13.56 -11.97
CA ILE A 393 -21.18 14.52 -12.48
C ILE A 393 -21.10 14.58 -14.01
N MET A 394 -21.98 13.85 -14.71
CA MET A 394 -22.11 13.93 -16.18
C MET A 394 -22.82 15.21 -16.66
N GLY A 395 -23.23 16.10 -15.74
CA GLY A 395 -23.76 17.43 -16.03
C GLY A 395 -22.67 18.41 -16.50
N PRO A 396 -22.92 19.74 -16.51
CA PRO A 396 -21.90 20.71 -16.86
C PRO A 396 -20.80 20.72 -15.78
N LEU A 397 -19.78 19.90 -16.01
CA LEU A 397 -18.57 19.85 -15.21
C LEU A 397 -17.59 20.87 -15.78
N THR A 398 -17.29 21.92 -15.01
CA THR A 398 -16.30 22.91 -15.45
C THR A 398 -14.90 22.32 -15.26
N VAL A 399 -14.15 22.27 -16.35
CA VAL A 399 -12.75 21.84 -16.34
C VAL A 399 -11.86 23.05 -16.66
N PHE A 400 -10.87 23.30 -15.82
CA PHE A 400 -9.86 24.32 -16.06
C PHE A 400 -8.55 23.65 -16.48
N GLU A 401 -8.01 24.06 -17.61
CA GLU A 401 -6.71 23.65 -18.11
C GLU A 401 -5.65 24.62 -17.61
N ILE A 402 -4.64 24.09 -16.91
CA ILE A 402 -3.51 24.84 -16.37
C ILE A 402 -2.24 24.36 -17.08
N THR A 403 -1.49 25.30 -17.66
CA THR A 403 -0.24 25.05 -18.43
C THR A 403 0.85 26.03 -18.02
N PRO A 404 2.14 25.75 -18.25
CA PRO A 404 3.21 26.71 -18.00
C PRO A 404 3.13 27.91 -18.96
N ASP A 405 3.41 29.11 -18.47
CA ASP A 405 3.42 30.34 -19.28
C ASP A 405 4.77 30.62 -19.99
N GLY A 406 5.76 29.75 -19.77
CA GLY A 406 7.13 29.87 -20.28
C GLY A 406 8.02 30.90 -19.57
N LYS A 407 7.53 31.51 -18.48
CA LYS A 407 8.22 32.53 -17.66
C LYS A 407 8.28 32.15 -16.18
N GLY A 408 7.97 30.90 -15.84
CA GLY A 408 7.91 30.39 -14.46
C GLY A 408 6.55 30.56 -13.78
N GLY A 409 5.53 31.02 -14.51
CA GLY A 409 4.15 31.12 -14.06
C GLY A 409 3.21 30.12 -14.74
N THR A 410 1.92 30.24 -14.44
CA THR A 410 0.86 29.39 -14.99
C THR A 410 -0.10 30.18 -15.88
N LYS A 411 -0.66 29.51 -16.88
CA LYS A 411 -1.73 30.01 -17.74
C LYS A 411 -2.94 29.09 -17.56
N ILE A 412 -4.09 29.69 -17.25
CA ILE A 412 -5.35 28.98 -16.99
C ILE A 412 -6.35 29.28 -18.11
N ARG A 413 -7.01 28.23 -18.61
CA ARG A 413 -8.07 28.30 -19.61
C ARG A 413 -9.25 27.44 -19.19
N GLU A 414 -10.45 28.03 -19.16
CA GLU A 414 -11.69 27.27 -18.96
C GLU A 414 -12.04 26.48 -20.24
N ARG A 415 -12.32 25.19 -20.09
CA ARG A 415 -12.79 24.30 -21.15
C ARG A 415 -14.33 24.23 -21.09
N ASN A 416 -14.96 24.49 -22.23
CA ASN A 416 -16.42 24.51 -22.37
C ASN A 416 -16.95 23.33 -23.20
N GLU A 417 -16.06 22.44 -23.65
CA GLU A 417 -16.37 21.24 -24.38
C GLU A 417 -16.93 20.15 -23.46
N ASP A 418 -17.56 19.12 -24.04
CA ASP A 418 -17.97 17.97 -23.27
C ASP A 418 -16.76 17.20 -22.71
N LEU A 419 -16.94 16.57 -21.56
CA LEU A 419 -15.88 15.87 -20.84
C LEU A 419 -15.19 14.80 -21.69
N GLU A 420 -15.94 14.08 -22.53
CA GLU A 420 -15.38 13.05 -23.42
C GLU A 420 -14.41 13.68 -24.42
N SER A 421 -14.78 14.80 -25.02
CA SER A 421 -13.94 15.55 -25.95
C SER A 421 -12.66 16.07 -25.29
N VAL A 422 -12.76 16.66 -24.09
CA VAL A 422 -11.59 17.15 -23.34
C VAL A 422 -10.63 16.00 -23.03
N LEU A 423 -11.13 14.88 -22.48
CA LEU A 423 -10.27 13.74 -22.17
C LEU A 423 -9.68 13.09 -23.42
N SER A 424 -10.46 13.00 -24.52
CA SER A 424 -10.00 12.41 -25.78
C SER A 424 -8.83 13.18 -26.40
N GLU A 425 -8.78 14.51 -26.23
CA GLU A 425 -7.65 15.33 -26.67
C GLU A 425 -6.35 14.91 -25.97
N TYR A 426 -6.40 14.72 -24.65
CA TYR A 426 -5.21 14.43 -23.82
C TYR A 426 -4.82 12.96 -23.79
N VAL A 427 -5.79 12.05 -23.88
CA VAL A 427 -5.54 10.62 -24.00
C VAL A 427 -5.06 10.26 -25.42
N GLY A 428 -5.47 11.02 -26.44
CA GLY A 428 -5.12 10.79 -27.84
C GLY A 428 -6.01 9.76 -28.55
N GLU A 429 -7.02 9.23 -27.86
CA GLU A 429 -8.00 8.28 -28.38
C GLU A 429 -9.41 8.68 -27.94
N LYS A 430 -10.43 8.18 -28.65
CA LYS A 430 -11.82 8.47 -28.29
C LYS A 430 -12.15 7.82 -26.95
N VAL A 431 -12.46 8.65 -25.95
CA VAL A 431 -12.79 8.20 -24.60
C VAL A 431 -14.22 7.63 -24.54
N THR A 432 -14.37 6.56 -23.75
CA THR A 432 -15.65 5.97 -23.37
C THR A 432 -15.86 6.13 -21.86
N LEU A 433 -16.91 6.85 -21.48
CA LEU A 433 -17.33 6.98 -20.09
C LEU A 433 -18.32 5.87 -19.73
N ILE A 434 -17.96 5.06 -18.75
CA ILE A 434 -18.76 3.92 -18.27
C ILE A 434 -19.51 4.34 -16.99
N PRO A 435 -20.85 4.48 -17.04
CA PRO A 435 -21.61 4.95 -15.90
C PRO A 435 -21.71 3.89 -14.79
N CYS A 436 -21.38 4.28 -13.56
CA CYS A 436 -21.65 3.50 -12.35
C CYS A 436 -23.16 3.20 -12.23
N GLY A 437 -23.51 1.99 -11.86
CA GLY A 437 -24.89 1.49 -11.80
C GLY A 437 -25.55 1.26 -13.16
N GLY A 438 -24.81 1.34 -14.28
CA GLY A 438 -25.31 0.95 -15.61
C GLY A 438 -26.45 1.80 -16.16
N GLY A 439 -26.57 3.04 -15.69
CA GLY A 439 -27.63 3.97 -16.09
C GLY A 439 -28.94 3.81 -15.32
N ASP A 440 -29.07 2.82 -14.43
CA ASP A 440 -30.19 2.76 -13.48
C ASP A 440 -29.90 3.68 -12.29
N ARG A 441 -30.80 4.63 -12.01
CA ARG A 441 -30.59 5.65 -10.98
C ARG A 441 -30.47 5.05 -9.57
N ILE A 442 -31.28 4.03 -9.25
CA ILE A 442 -31.29 3.44 -7.91
C ILE A 442 -30.02 2.59 -7.71
N ALA A 443 -29.62 1.83 -8.73
CA ALA A 443 -28.36 1.10 -8.71
C ALA A 443 -27.17 2.07 -8.60
N ALA A 444 -27.15 3.15 -9.38
CA ALA A 444 -26.10 4.16 -9.34
C ALA A 444 -25.97 4.78 -7.94
N GLU A 445 -27.07 5.23 -7.32
CA GLU A 445 -27.04 5.79 -5.96
C GLU A 445 -26.51 4.78 -4.93
N ARG A 446 -26.92 3.52 -5.01
CA ARG A 446 -26.48 2.45 -4.08
C ARG A 446 -25.04 2.03 -4.28
N GLU A 447 -24.60 1.86 -5.52
CA GLU A 447 -23.24 1.40 -5.82
C GLU A 447 -22.24 2.55 -5.72
N GLN A 448 -22.62 3.78 -6.03
CA GLN A 448 -21.81 4.96 -5.73
C GLN A 448 -21.55 5.11 -4.23
N TRP A 449 -22.57 4.88 -3.39
CA TRP A 449 -22.41 4.88 -1.94
C TRP A 449 -21.39 3.84 -1.45
N ASN A 450 -21.22 2.77 -2.22
CA ASN A 450 -20.25 1.69 -1.97
C ASN A 450 -19.03 1.79 -2.89
N ASP A 451 -18.72 3.01 -3.36
CA ASP A 451 -17.50 3.31 -4.11
C ASP A 451 -17.38 2.55 -5.45
N GLY A 452 -18.49 2.37 -6.16
CA GLY A 452 -18.58 1.67 -7.45
C GLY A 452 -17.72 2.30 -8.56
N SER A 453 -17.48 3.60 -8.51
CA SER A 453 -16.59 4.29 -9.45
C SER A 453 -15.13 4.37 -8.96
N ASN A 454 -14.83 3.98 -7.72
CA ASN A 454 -13.50 4.04 -7.11
C ASN A 454 -12.72 2.73 -7.33
N THR A 455 -12.56 2.36 -8.60
CA THR A 455 -11.88 1.10 -8.96
C THR A 455 -10.36 1.27 -9.02
N LEU A 456 -9.60 0.25 -8.60
CA LEU A 456 -8.13 0.27 -8.72
C LEU A 456 -7.70 -0.44 -9.99
N CYS A 457 -7.15 0.30 -10.96
CA CYS A 457 -6.53 -0.30 -12.14
C CYS A 457 -5.15 -0.89 -11.81
N VAL A 458 -4.97 -2.19 -12.02
CA VAL A 458 -3.67 -2.88 -11.81
C VAL A 458 -2.85 -2.94 -13.10
N ARG A 459 -3.50 -2.92 -14.26
CA ARG A 459 -2.92 -2.81 -15.61
C ARG A 459 -4.05 -2.49 -16.58
N PRO A 460 -3.79 -1.97 -17.79
CA PRO A 460 -4.86 -1.50 -18.69
C PRO A 460 -5.96 -2.57 -18.91
N GLY A 461 -7.21 -2.18 -18.65
CA GLY A 461 -8.38 -3.04 -18.76
C GLY A 461 -8.52 -4.10 -17.66
N THR A 462 -7.74 -4.05 -16.58
CA THR A 462 -7.88 -4.94 -15.41
C THR A 462 -7.94 -4.15 -14.12
N VAL A 463 -9.05 -4.29 -13.40
CA VAL A 463 -9.37 -3.47 -12.21
C VAL A 463 -9.76 -4.34 -11.03
N VAL A 464 -9.42 -3.90 -9.82
CA VAL A 464 -9.95 -4.46 -8.57
C VAL A 464 -11.24 -3.73 -8.21
N VAL A 465 -12.27 -4.49 -7.89
CA VAL A 465 -13.62 -4.00 -7.58
C VAL A 465 -14.22 -4.70 -6.36
N TYR A 466 -15.15 -4.05 -5.69
CA TYR A 466 -15.95 -4.69 -4.65
C TYR A 466 -16.99 -5.66 -5.22
N GLN A 467 -17.19 -6.77 -4.52
CA GLN A 467 -18.20 -7.77 -4.85
C GLN A 467 -19.62 -7.21 -4.86
N ARG A 468 -19.91 -6.24 -3.98
CA ARG A 468 -21.27 -5.71 -3.79
C ARG A 468 -21.79 -4.83 -4.93
N ASN A 469 -20.92 -4.35 -5.82
CA ASN A 469 -21.26 -3.44 -6.92
C ASN A 469 -21.57 -4.25 -8.20
N ASN A 470 -22.55 -5.14 -8.11
CA ASN A 470 -22.80 -6.15 -9.14
C ASN A 470 -23.25 -5.55 -10.48
N VAL A 471 -24.04 -4.47 -10.47
CA VAL A 471 -24.51 -3.82 -11.69
C VAL A 471 -23.36 -3.14 -12.41
N THR A 472 -22.51 -2.40 -11.68
CA THR A 472 -21.30 -1.78 -12.25
C THR A 472 -20.34 -2.85 -12.77
N ASN A 473 -20.11 -3.92 -12.03
CA ASN A 473 -19.25 -5.03 -12.47
C ASN A 473 -19.77 -5.66 -13.77
N ASP A 474 -21.07 -5.90 -13.90
CA ASP A 474 -21.68 -6.41 -15.13
C ASP A 474 -21.49 -5.47 -16.33
N VAL A 475 -21.54 -4.16 -16.11
CA VAL A 475 -21.30 -3.15 -17.15
C VAL A 475 -19.83 -3.10 -17.53
N LEU A 476 -18.92 -3.21 -16.56
CA LEU A 476 -17.48 -3.30 -16.80
C LEU A 476 -17.13 -4.53 -17.66
N TYR A 477 -17.67 -5.70 -17.33
CA TYR A 477 -17.48 -6.92 -18.12
C TYR A 477 -17.97 -6.76 -19.56
N LYS A 478 -19.13 -6.13 -19.78
CA LYS A 478 -19.68 -5.85 -21.12
C LYS A 478 -18.79 -4.89 -21.93
N ASN A 479 -18.01 -4.05 -21.26
CA ASN A 479 -17.05 -3.14 -21.88
C ASN A 479 -15.63 -3.73 -21.99
N GLY A 480 -15.47 -5.04 -21.78
CA GLY A 480 -14.20 -5.75 -21.95
C GLY A 480 -13.21 -5.57 -20.80
N ILE A 481 -13.67 -5.06 -19.65
CA ILE A 481 -12.84 -4.88 -18.46
C ILE A 481 -12.79 -6.20 -17.67
N ASN A 482 -11.59 -6.61 -17.28
CA ASN A 482 -11.37 -7.73 -16.39
C ASN A 482 -11.45 -7.26 -14.92
N CYS A 483 -12.54 -7.61 -14.24
CA CYS A 483 -12.74 -7.26 -12.84
C CYS A 483 -12.22 -8.36 -11.89
N LEU A 484 -11.23 -8.00 -11.06
CA LEU A 484 -10.71 -8.77 -9.94
C LEU A 484 -11.57 -8.45 -8.71
N VAL A 485 -12.48 -9.35 -8.36
CA VAL A 485 -13.50 -9.09 -7.34
C VAL A 485 -12.98 -9.42 -5.95
N MET A 486 -13.08 -8.46 -5.01
CA MET A 486 -12.75 -8.65 -3.60
C MET A 486 -14.00 -8.62 -2.69
N PRO A 487 -14.00 -9.33 -1.55
CA PRO A 487 -15.06 -9.20 -0.54
C PRO A 487 -15.10 -7.78 0.03
N SER A 488 -16.28 -7.35 0.49
CA SER A 488 -16.55 -5.93 0.75
C SER A 488 -17.64 -5.68 1.81
N ALA A 489 -17.80 -6.56 2.78
CA ALA A 489 -18.80 -6.46 3.84
C ALA A 489 -18.40 -5.46 4.94
N GLU A 490 -17.12 -5.39 5.29
CA GLU A 490 -16.63 -4.55 6.39
C GLU A 490 -15.83 -3.34 5.89
N LEU A 491 -14.92 -3.52 4.93
CA LEU A 491 -14.08 -2.42 4.44
C LEU A 491 -14.87 -1.30 3.75
N SER A 492 -15.98 -1.64 3.09
CA SER A 492 -16.82 -0.64 2.43
C SER A 492 -17.59 0.26 3.41
N ARG A 493 -17.61 -0.08 4.71
CA ARG A 493 -18.26 0.75 5.74
C ARG A 493 -17.54 2.06 6.01
N GLY A 494 -16.25 2.15 5.69
CA GLY A 494 -15.50 3.40 5.80
C GLY A 494 -15.63 4.33 4.58
N ARG A 495 -16.47 3.99 3.59
CA ARG A 495 -16.66 4.76 2.34
C ARG A 495 -15.37 5.04 1.57
N GLY A 496 -14.71 3.96 1.19
CA GLY A 496 -13.66 4.02 0.18
C GLY A 496 -13.56 2.70 -0.57
N GLY A 497 -13.21 2.80 -1.86
CA GLY A 497 -13.00 1.66 -2.73
C GLY A 497 -11.57 1.10 -2.68
N PRO A 498 -11.26 0.09 -3.52
CA PRO A 498 -9.90 -0.41 -3.69
C PRO A 498 -8.87 0.67 -4.05
N ARG A 499 -9.26 1.75 -4.74
CA ARG A 499 -8.35 2.86 -5.06
C ARG A 499 -8.03 3.71 -3.82
N CYS A 500 -9.02 4.00 -2.97
CA CYS A 500 -8.83 4.68 -1.68
C CYS A 500 -7.88 3.90 -0.75
N MET A 501 -7.98 2.58 -0.75
CA MET A 501 -7.16 1.70 0.11
C MET A 501 -5.73 1.48 -0.38
N SER A 502 -5.31 2.14 -1.47
CA SER A 502 -4.01 1.87 -2.08
C SER A 502 -3.30 3.14 -2.51
N MET A 503 -1.97 3.14 -2.37
CA MET A 503 -1.10 4.18 -2.91
C MET A 503 -0.03 3.55 -3.79
N PRO A 504 -0.20 3.56 -5.14
CA PRO A 504 0.85 3.14 -6.06
C PRO A 504 2.14 3.90 -5.77
N ALA A 505 3.25 3.18 -5.66
CA ALA A 505 4.59 3.77 -5.59
C ALA A 505 5.35 3.59 -6.92
N TRP A 506 4.97 2.57 -7.69
CA TRP A 506 5.59 2.27 -8.98
C TRP A 506 4.61 1.64 -9.97
N ARG A 507 4.52 2.22 -11.17
CA ARG A 507 3.84 1.67 -12.35
C ARG A 507 4.79 1.67 -13.55
N GLU A 508 4.64 0.71 -14.47
CA GLU A 508 5.32 0.78 -15.77
C GLU A 508 4.77 1.97 -16.60
N ALA A 509 5.63 2.57 -17.42
CA ALA A 509 5.21 3.56 -18.42
C ALA A 509 4.31 2.90 -19.48
N LEU A 510 3.44 3.69 -20.11
CA LEU A 510 2.37 3.23 -21.00
C LEU A 510 2.71 3.08 -22.48
#